data_AF-A0A447U7H7-F1
#
_entry.id   AF-A0A447U7H7-F1
#
_cell.length_a   1.000
_cell.length_b   1.000
_cell.length_c   1.000
_cell.angle_alpha   90.00
_cell.angle_beta   90.00
_cell.angle_gamma   90.00
#
_symmetry.space_group_name_H-M   'P 1'
#
loop_
_entity.id
_entity.type
_entity.pdbx_description
1 polymer ?
#
loop_
_entity_poly.entity_id
_entity_poly.type
_entity_poly.pdbx_seq_one_letter_code
_entity_poly.pdbx_strand_id
1 'polypeptide(L)'
;MRFFMGGGKALVNAYYRSAERLGVQVRYNTPAHALELHDGEFVAALAGSERITAKACVLAAGGFESNREWLREAWGENARGEWPADNFLIRGTRFNQGVLLKFMMDAGADIIGDPSQSHCVAIDARAPLYDGGICTRVDCVSLGIVVNRDAERFYDEGEDFWPKRYAIWGRLVAQQPGQIGYSIIDSKAIGHFMPPVFSWRAGQYAG
;
A
#
# COMPACT_ATOMS: atom_id res chain seq x y z
N MET A 1 15.63 -1.48 14.29
CA MET A 1 14.23 -1.00 14.15
C MET A 1 13.46 -1.49 15.36
N ARG A 2 13.00 -0.62 16.27
CA ARG A 2 12.18 -1.02 17.42
C ARG A 2 10.76 -1.29 16.90
N PHE A 3 10.33 -2.54 16.90
CA PHE A 3 8.92 -2.88 16.71
C PHE A 3 8.20 -2.55 18.02
N PHE A 4 7.29 -1.57 18.00
CA PHE A 4 6.43 -1.29 19.15
C PHE A 4 5.49 -2.48 19.35
N MET A 5 5.38 -3.02 20.58
CA MET A 5 4.36 -4.01 20.91
C MET A 5 2.97 -3.42 20.57
N GLY A 6 2.22 -4.09 19.70
CA GLY A 6 0.94 -3.62 19.17
C GLY A 6 1.00 -2.83 17.85
N GLY A 7 2.19 -2.69 17.24
CA GLY A 7 2.38 -2.18 15.88
C GLY A 7 1.86 -0.75 15.66
N GLY A 8 1.47 -0.45 14.42
CA GLY A 8 0.99 0.89 14.03
C GLY A 8 -0.24 1.36 14.82
N LYS A 9 -1.16 0.44 15.15
CA LYS A 9 -2.37 0.77 15.92
C LYS A 9 -2.04 1.27 17.33
N ALA A 10 -1.13 0.60 18.03
CA ALA A 10 -0.70 1.03 19.37
C ALA A 10 -0.04 2.42 19.34
N LEU A 11 0.77 2.68 18.31
CA LEU A 11 1.40 3.98 18.08
C LEU A 11 0.37 5.09 17.84
N VAL A 12 -0.57 4.87 16.92
CA VAL A 12 -1.65 5.82 16.62
C VAL A 12 -2.48 6.09 17.88
N ASN A 13 -2.88 5.05 18.62
CA ASN A 13 -3.62 5.23 19.87
C ASN A 13 -2.84 6.04 20.91
N ALA A 14 -1.52 5.86 21.00
CA ALA A 14 -0.69 6.66 21.89
C ALA A 14 -0.63 8.13 21.45
N TYR A 15 -0.52 8.40 20.15
CA TYR A 15 -0.53 9.77 19.61
C TYR A 15 -1.85 10.48 19.85
N TYR A 16 -2.99 9.83 19.62
CA TYR A 16 -4.30 10.44 19.87
C TYR A 16 -4.48 10.81 21.35
N ARG A 17 -4.13 9.91 22.28
CA ARG A 17 -4.19 10.23 23.72
C ARG A 17 -3.29 11.41 24.10
N SER A 18 -2.11 11.51 23.51
CA SER A 18 -1.21 12.64 23.76
C SER A 18 -1.75 13.94 23.18
N ALA A 19 -2.31 13.89 21.97
CA ALA A 19 -2.91 15.05 21.31
C ALA A 19 -4.10 15.60 22.12
N GLU A 20 -4.99 14.73 22.60
CA GLU A 20 -6.11 15.11 23.48
C GLU A 20 -5.63 15.78 24.77
N ARG A 21 -4.59 15.21 25.42
CA ARG A 21 -3.99 15.78 26.63
C ARG A 21 -3.39 17.18 26.42
N LEU A 22 -2.93 17.46 25.20
CA LEU A 22 -2.40 18.77 24.82
C LEU A 22 -3.49 19.75 24.36
N GLY A 23 -4.76 19.34 24.36
CA GLY A 23 -5.89 20.17 23.92
C GLY A 23 -6.04 20.27 22.40
N VAL A 24 -5.42 19.37 21.62
CA VAL A 24 -5.60 19.32 20.17
C VAL A 24 -7.02 18.89 19.85
N GLN A 25 -7.72 19.68 19.03
CA GLN A 25 -9.05 19.34 18.55
C GLN A 25 -8.95 18.39 17.35
N VAL A 26 -9.54 17.21 17.48
CA VAL A 26 -9.68 16.26 16.36
C VAL A 26 -11.11 16.34 15.85
N ARG A 27 -11.26 16.62 14.55
CA ARG A 27 -12.56 16.62 13.88
C ARG A 27 -12.65 15.43 12.93
N TYR A 28 -13.61 14.54 13.19
CA TYR A 28 -13.91 13.39 12.34
C TYR A 28 -14.97 13.77 11.30
N ASN A 29 -15.02 13.04 10.18
CA ASN A 29 -15.96 13.29 9.08
C ASN A 29 -15.86 14.72 8.50
N THR A 30 -14.67 15.32 8.56
CA THR A 30 -14.39 16.67 8.06
C THR A 30 -13.34 16.59 6.94
N PRO A 31 -13.69 16.05 5.75
CA PRO A 31 -12.73 15.90 4.66
C PRO A 31 -12.29 17.28 4.14
N ALA A 32 -11.01 17.59 4.31
CA ALA A 32 -10.35 18.73 3.68
C ALA A 32 -10.11 18.40 2.21
N HIS A 33 -10.64 19.23 1.31
CA HIS A 33 -10.65 18.96 -0.13
C HIS A 33 -9.97 20.04 -0.98
N ALA A 34 -9.75 21.23 -0.42
CA ALA A 34 -9.04 22.32 -1.09
C ALA A 34 -8.39 23.25 -0.06
N LEU A 35 -7.42 24.03 -0.51
CA LEU A 35 -6.82 25.13 0.27
C LEU A 35 -7.07 26.46 -0.45
N GLU A 36 -7.26 27.51 0.32
CA GLU A 36 -7.17 28.88 -0.19
C GLU A 36 -5.73 29.35 -0.04
N LEU A 37 -5.12 29.70 -1.17
CA LEU A 37 -3.77 30.23 -1.25
C LEU A 37 -3.82 31.64 -1.85
N HIS A 38 -3.00 32.55 -1.34
CA HIS A 38 -2.83 33.90 -1.89
C HIS A 38 -1.33 34.15 -2.04
N ASP A 39 -0.85 34.37 -3.26
CA ASP A 39 0.57 34.56 -3.57
C ASP A 39 1.47 33.44 -3.01
N GLY A 40 0.96 32.21 -3.01
CA GLY A 40 1.63 31.03 -2.47
C GLY A 40 1.52 30.86 -0.94
N GLU A 41 0.94 31.82 -0.23
CA GLU A 41 0.71 31.74 1.22
C GLU A 41 -0.63 31.09 1.55
N PHE A 42 -0.65 30.25 2.58
CA PHE A 42 -1.86 29.63 3.09
C PHE A 42 -2.77 30.64 3.79
N VAL A 43 -4.05 30.65 3.40
CA VAL A 43 -5.08 31.50 4.02
C VAL A 43 -6.09 30.66 4.81
N ALA A 44 -6.61 29.60 4.21
CA ALA A 44 -7.62 28.74 4.83
C ALA A 44 -7.65 27.33 4.24
N ALA A 45 -8.14 26.37 5.02
CA ALA A 45 -8.50 25.05 4.53
C ALA A 45 -10.01 24.97 4.33
N LEU A 46 -10.45 24.42 3.20
CA LEU A 46 -11.85 24.12 2.93
C LEU A 46 -12.11 22.65 3.29
N ALA A 47 -12.94 22.43 4.31
CA ALA A 47 -13.20 21.10 4.85
C ALA A 47 -14.68 20.89 5.15
N GLY A 48 -15.30 19.90 4.48
CA GLY A 48 -16.76 19.80 4.45
C GLY A 48 -17.39 21.11 3.95
N SER A 49 -18.26 21.71 4.77
CA SER A 49 -18.86 23.02 4.52
C SER A 49 -18.15 24.17 5.26
N GLU A 50 -17.03 23.90 5.93
CA GLU A 50 -16.32 24.87 6.76
C GLU A 50 -15.13 25.48 6.03
N ARG A 51 -14.87 26.75 6.33
CA ARG A 51 -13.65 27.47 5.97
C ARG A 51 -12.85 27.73 7.23
N ILE A 52 -11.70 27.08 7.36
CA ILE A 52 -10.87 27.12 8.56
C ILE A 52 -9.63 27.96 8.29
N THR A 53 -9.56 29.16 8.88
CA THR A 53 -8.38 30.03 8.79
C THR A 53 -7.33 29.65 9.84
N ALA A 54 -6.06 29.74 9.49
CA ALA A 54 -4.96 29.57 10.42
C ALA A 54 -3.70 30.28 9.91
N LYS A 55 -2.70 30.45 10.77
CA LYS A 55 -1.40 31.02 10.38
C LYS A 55 -0.52 30.05 9.61
N ALA A 56 -0.78 28.75 9.72
CA ALA A 56 -0.02 27.71 9.08
C ALA A 56 -0.90 26.47 8.87
N CYS A 57 -0.58 25.69 7.84
CA CYS A 57 -1.23 24.42 7.54
C CYS A 57 -0.15 23.35 7.36
N VAL A 58 -0.35 22.18 7.99
CA VAL A 58 0.50 21.01 7.79
C VAL A 58 -0.33 19.94 7.11
N LEU A 59 0.06 19.56 5.89
CA LEU A 59 -0.60 18.51 5.11
C LEU A 59 -0.04 17.14 5.48
N ALA A 60 -0.83 16.36 6.22
CA ALA A 60 -0.54 14.97 6.55
C ALA A 60 -1.60 14.03 5.92
N ALA A 61 -1.95 14.28 4.66
CA ALA A 61 -3.12 13.70 3.98
C ALA A 61 -2.88 12.32 3.34
N GLY A 62 -1.66 11.78 3.41
CA GLY A 62 -1.30 10.52 2.77
C GLY A 62 -1.15 10.62 1.25
N GLY A 63 -1.10 9.46 0.59
CA GLY A 63 -0.95 9.34 -0.86
C GLY A 63 -2.26 9.03 -1.58
N PHE A 64 -2.12 8.47 -2.79
CA PHE A 64 -3.22 8.13 -3.69
C PHE A 64 -3.39 6.62 -3.90
N GLU A 65 -2.87 5.79 -2.99
CA GLU A 65 -2.79 4.34 -3.18
C GLU A 65 -4.17 3.65 -3.24
N SER A 66 -5.26 4.38 -2.98
CA SER A 66 -6.64 3.90 -3.16
C SER A 66 -7.41 4.56 -4.29
N ASN A 67 -6.80 5.51 -4.99
CA ASN A 67 -7.37 6.09 -6.20
C ASN A 67 -7.00 5.20 -7.39
N ARG A 68 -7.93 4.36 -7.81
CA ARG A 68 -7.69 3.34 -8.85
C ARG A 68 -7.44 3.95 -10.23
N GLU A 69 -8.14 5.04 -10.55
CA GLU A 69 -7.95 5.75 -11.82
C GLU A 69 -6.55 6.35 -11.87
N TRP A 70 -6.13 7.04 -10.80
CA TRP A 70 -4.81 7.63 -10.74
C TRP A 70 -3.69 6.58 -10.68
N LEU A 71 -3.90 5.46 -9.97
CA LEU A 71 -2.96 4.33 -10.01
C LEU A 71 -2.83 3.74 -11.42
N ARG A 72 -3.95 3.60 -12.14
CA ARG A 72 -3.97 3.12 -13.52
C ARG A 72 -3.16 4.04 -14.43
N GLU A 73 -3.36 5.36 -14.33
CA GLU A 73 -2.57 6.35 -15.07
C GLU A 73 -1.09 6.30 -14.72
N ALA A 74 -0.76 6.22 -13.42
CA ALA A 74 0.61 6.24 -12.94
C ALA A 74 1.43 4.99 -13.32
N TRP A 75 0.80 3.81 -13.32
CA TRP A 75 1.47 2.56 -13.68
C TRP A 75 1.45 2.27 -15.17
N GLY A 76 0.47 2.81 -15.89
CA GLY A 76 0.32 2.61 -17.32
C GLY A 76 0.11 1.15 -17.70
N GLU A 77 0.39 0.88 -18.97
CA GLU A 77 0.33 -0.44 -19.57
C GLU A 77 1.72 -1.10 -19.52
N ASN A 78 1.76 -2.40 -19.21
CA ASN A 78 3.00 -3.17 -19.21
C ASN A 78 3.34 -3.71 -20.62
N ALA A 79 4.48 -4.39 -20.75
CA ALA A 79 4.94 -4.93 -22.03
C ALA A 79 4.01 -5.97 -22.69
N ARG A 80 2.99 -6.47 -21.98
CA ARG A 80 1.98 -7.42 -22.48
C ARG A 80 0.66 -6.77 -22.88
N GLY A 81 0.55 -5.45 -22.77
CA GLY A 81 -0.72 -4.77 -23.02
C GLY A 81 -1.71 -4.85 -21.85
N GLU A 82 -1.22 -5.21 -20.66
CA GLU A 82 -2.06 -5.30 -19.46
C GLU A 82 -1.84 -4.06 -18.58
N TRP A 83 -2.84 -3.70 -17.78
CA TRP A 83 -2.78 -2.58 -16.85
C TRP A 83 -2.55 -3.10 -15.43
N PRO A 84 -1.30 -3.07 -14.91
CA PRO A 84 -0.99 -3.76 -13.66
C PRO A 84 -1.83 -3.27 -12.47
N ALA A 85 -2.12 -1.97 -12.42
CA ALA A 85 -2.87 -1.36 -11.33
C ALA A 85 -4.31 -1.89 -11.18
N ASP A 86 -4.90 -2.44 -12.25
CA ASP A 86 -6.29 -2.94 -12.21
C ASP A 86 -6.47 -4.12 -11.26
N ASN A 87 -5.42 -4.90 -11.05
CA ASN A 87 -5.48 -6.12 -10.24
C ASN A 87 -4.81 -5.93 -8.87
N PHE A 88 -4.43 -4.70 -8.52
CA PHE A 88 -3.86 -4.42 -7.21
C PHE A 88 -4.87 -4.58 -6.08
N LEU A 89 -4.43 -5.34 -5.07
CA LEU A 89 -5.09 -5.48 -3.79
C LEU A 89 -4.40 -4.55 -2.78
N ILE A 90 -5.15 -3.62 -2.22
CA ILE A 90 -4.65 -2.54 -1.37
C ILE A 90 -4.76 -3.00 0.08
N ARG A 91 -3.63 -3.35 0.68
CA ARG A 91 -3.61 -3.86 2.07
C ARG A 91 -4.06 -2.83 3.12
N GLY A 92 -4.05 -1.55 2.76
CA GLY A 92 -4.43 -0.43 3.62
C GLY A 92 -5.88 0.02 3.43
N THR A 93 -6.14 1.24 3.90
CA THR A 93 -7.46 1.87 3.89
C THR A 93 -7.87 2.35 2.51
N ARG A 94 -9.17 2.24 2.19
CA ARG A 94 -9.80 2.80 0.97
C ARG A 94 -9.80 4.33 0.88
N PHE A 95 -9.37 5.05 1.92
CA PHE A 95 -9.53 6.51 2.00
C PHE A 95 -8.32 7.31 1.47
N ASN A 96 -7.20 6.66 1.14
CA ASN A 96 -6.03 7.33 0.54
C ASN A 96 -6.27 7.67 -0.94
N GLN A 97 -7.04 8.72 -1.17
CA GLN A 97 -7.47 9.14 -2.51
C GLN A 97 -6.56 10.21 -3.14
N GLY A 98 -5.57 10.72 -2.38
CA GLY A 98 -4.62 11.73 -2.86
C GLY A 98 -5.22 13.11 -3.10
N VAL A 99 -6.39 13.43 -2.53
CA VAL A 99 -7.14 14.68 -2.81
C VAL A 99 -6.28 15.93 -2.67
N LEU A 100 -5.69 16.14 -1.49
CA LEU A 100 -4.85 17.33 -1.26
C LEU A 100 -3.48 17.24 -1.96
N LEU A 101 -2.98 16.02 -2.23
CA LEU A 101 -1.77 15.86 -3.03
C LEU A 101 -2.01 16.38 -4.45
N LYS A 102 -3.10 15.94 -5.09
CA LYS A 102 -3.49 16.39 -6.42
C LYS A 102 -3.76 17.89 -6.45
N PHE A 103 -4.47 18.41 -5.45
CA PHE A 103 -4.69 19.85 -5.30
C PHE A 103 -3.36 20.63 -5.29
N MET A 104 -2.37 20.19 -4.51
CA MET A 104 -1.07 20.88 -4.44
C MET A 104 -0.29 20.78 -5.76
N MET A 105 -0.39 19.65 -6.47
CA MET A 105 0.18 19.51 -7.82
C MET A 105 -0.42 20.55 -8.78
N ASP A 106 -1.76 20.67 -8.79
CA ASP A 106 -2.49 21.59 -9.66
C ASP A 106 -2.23 23.06 -9.26
N ALA A 107 -1.93 23.31 -7.98
CA ALA A 107 -1.51 24.61 -7.46
C ALA A 107 -0.02 24.95 -7.75
N GLY A 108 0.71 24.08 -8.44
CA GLY A 108 2.09 24.33 -8.86
C GLY A 108 3.16 24.00 -7.81
N ALA A 109 2.83 23.19 -6.81
CA ALA A 109 3.85 22.70 -5.88
C ALA A 109 4.84 21.75 -6.57
N ASP A 110 6.11 21.84 -6.18
CA ASP A 110 7.14 20.91 -6.64
C ASP A 110 6.83 19.49 -6.14
N ILE A 111 7.01 18.52 -7.04
CA ILE A 111 6.76 17.10 -6.77
C ILE A 111 8.07 16.33 -6.87
N ILE A 112 8.27 15.43 -5.91
CA ILE A 112 9.41 14.53 -5.87
C ILE A 112 8.93 13.08 -5.74
N GLY A 113 9.58 12.19 -6.48
CA GLY A 113 9.26 10.76 -6.51
C GLY A 113 8.68 10.32 -7.85
N ASP A 114 8.68 9.01 -8.06
CA ASP A 114 8.07 8.38 -9.22
C ASP A 114 6.70 7.82 -8.80
N PRO A 115 5.60 8.25 -9.44
CA PRO A 115 4.24 7.85 -9.06
C PRO A 115 3.96 6.36 -9.30
N SER A 116 4.81 5.67 -10.07
CA SER A 116 4.74 4.21 -10.25
C SER A 116 5.47 3.43 -9.14
N GLN A 117 6.16 4.10 -8.21
CA GLN A 117 6.86 3.43 -7.12
C GLN A 117 5.93 3.16 -5.94
N SER A 118 6.02 1.95 -5.40
CA SER A 118 5.23 1.56 -4.23
C SER A 118 5.87 0.39 -3.48
N HIS A 119 5.52 0.27 -2.22
CA HIS A 119 5.85 -0.91 -1.41
C HIS A 119 4.87 -2.05 -1.72
N CYS A 120 5.11 -2.73 -2.83
CA CYS A 120 4.35 -3.91 -3.24
C CYS A 120 4.83 -5.14 -2.46
N VAL A 121 3.96 -6.10 -2.18
CA VAL A 121 4.36 -7.37 -1.56
C VAL A 121 3.52 -8.48 -2.19
N ALA A 122 4.08 -9.68 -2.37
CA ALA A 122 3.28 -10.83 -2.75
C ALA A 122 2.31 -11.18 -1.62
N ILE A 123 1.03 -11.21 -1.95
CA ILE A 123 -0.05 -11.59 -1.05
C ILE A 123 -0.88 -12.71 -1.65
N ASP A 124 -1.64 -13.40 -0.81
CA ASP A 124 -2.62 -14.39 -1.26
C ASP A 124 -3.68 -13.71 -2.14
N ALA A 125 -3.93 -14.24 -3.34
CA ALA A 125 -4.84 -13.62 -4.30
C ALA A 125 -6.30 -13.62 -3.84
N ARG A 126 -6.64 -14.44 -2.83
CA ARG A 126 -7.96 -14.46 -2.17
C ARG A 126 -8.15 -13.33 -1.15
N ALA A 127 -7.12 -12.52 -0.94
CA ALA A 127 -7.21 -11.37 -0.03
C ALA A 127 -8.29 -10.37 -0.50
N PRO A 128 -8.96 -9.68 0.44
CA PRO A 128 -9.90 -8.63 0.08
C PRO A 128 -9.17 -7.48 -0.62
N LEU A 129 -9.93 -6.72 -1.41
CA LEU A 129 -9.40 -5.55 -2.12
C LEU A 129 -8.83 -4.48 -1.19
N TYR A 130 -9.40 -4.32 0.00
CA TYR A 130 -8.99 -3.34 1.01
C TYR A 130 -8.80 -4.00 2.37
N ASP A 131 -7.98 -3.38 3.24
CA ASP A 131 -7.82 -3.73 4.66
C ASP A 131 -7.39 -5.19 4.94
N GLY A 132 -6.75 -5.86 3.97
CA GLY A 132 -6.19 -7.20 4.16
C GLY A 132 -5.02 -7.25 5.16
N GLY A 133 -4.37 -6.12 5.43
CA GLY A 133 -3.36 -6.01 6.48
C GLY A 133 -2.08 -6.81 6.19
N ILE A 134 -1.32 -7.12 7.24
CA ILE A 134 -0.03 -7.85 7.13
C ILE A 134 -0.21 -9.36 7.00
N CYS A 135 -1.35 -9.90 7.41
CA CYS A 135 -1.58 -11.33 7.47
C CYS A 135 -1.79 -11.95 6.08
N THR A 136 -2.13 -11.17 5.05
CA THR A 136 -2.28 -11.66 3.68
C THR A 136 -0.97 -11.95 2.96
N ARG A 137 0.18 -11.59 3.56
CA ARG A 137 1.50 -11.79 2.98
C ARG A 137 1.85 -13.27 2.84
N VAL A 138 2.51 -13.62 1.74
CA VAL A 138 3.07 -14.96 1.50
C VAL A 138 4.54 -14.99 1.90
N ASP A 139 4.86 -15.74 2.96
CA ASP A 139 6.21 -15.76 3.57
C ASP A 139 7.07 -16.95 3.12
N CYS A 140 6.50 -17.90 2.36
CA CYS A 140 7.22 -19.11 1.91
C CYS A 140 8.03 -18.95 0.63
N VAL A 141 8.07 -17.75 0.04
CA VAL A 141 8.73 -17.48 -1.24
C VAL A 141 10.19 -17.95 -1.24
N SER A 142 10.97 -17.62 -0.21
CA SER A 142 12.40 -17.99 -0.13
C SER A 142 12.64 -19.44 0.30
N LEU A 143 11.57 -20.22 0.55
CA LEU A 143 11.64 -21.62 1.00
C LEU A 143 11.20 -22.61 -0.09
N GLY A 144 10.96 -22.12 -1.31
CA GLY A 144 10.46 -22.92 -2.41
C GLY A 144 10.85 -22.32 -3.76
N ILE A 145 10.05 -22.63 -4.78
CA ILE A 145 10.13 -22.00 -6.09
C ILE A 145 8.87 -21.17 -6.33
N VAL A 146 8.99 -20.09 -7.11
CA VAL A 146 7.86 -19.31 -7.58
C VAL A 146 7.77 -19.41 -9.09
N VAL A 147 6.61 -19.85 -9.57
CA VAL A 147 6.30 -19.93 -11.00
C VAL A 147 5.12 -19.04 -11.32
N ASN A 148 5.12 -18.42 -12.51
CA ASN A 148 3.95 -17.68 -12.99
C ASN A 148 2.86 -18.66 -13.47
N ARG A 149 1.76 -18.12 -14.03
CA ARG A 149 0.65 -18.94 -14.57
C ARG A 149 1.03 -19.82 -15.76
N ASP A 150 2.14 -19.54 -16.41
CA ASP A 150 2.67 -20.29 -17.55
C ASP A 150 3.72 -21.32 -17.11
N ALA A 151 3.86 -21.55 -15.79
CA ALA A 151 4.79 -22.46 -15.16
C ALA A 151 6.29 -22.08 -15.34
N GLU A 152 6.57 -20.80 -15.56
CA GLU A 152 7.92 -20.28 -15.71
C GLU A 152 8.40 -19.60 -14.42
N ARG A 153 9.65 -19.88 -14.03
CA ARG A 153 10.33 -19.10 -12.98
C ARG A 153 10.71 -17.74 -13.56
N PHE A 154 10.52 -16.68 -12.77
CA PHE A 154 10.73 -15.30 -13.23
C PHE A 154 11.65 -14.48 -12.33
N TYR A 155 12.20 -15.07 -11.27
CA TYR A 155 13.18 -14.43 -10.40
C TYR A 155 13.95 -15.46 -9.55
N ASP A 156 15.05 -15.05 -8.91
CA ASP A 156 15.78 -15.85 -7.93
C ASP A 156 15.16 -15.69 -6.52
N GLU A 157 14.49 -16.75 -6.04
CA GLU A 157 13.84 -16.83 -4.73
C GLU A 157 14.81 -16.72 -3.55
N GLY A 158 16.09 -17.05 -3.78
CA GLY A 158 17.14 -17.07 -2.78
C GLY A 158 18.09 -15.87 -2.82
N GLU A 159 17.90 -14.92 -3.75
CA GLU A 159 18.84 -13.80 -3.97
C GLU A 159 19.17 -13.04 -2.67
N ASP A 160 18.19 -12.86 -1.78
CA ASP A 160 18.39 -12.16 -0.51
C ASP A 160 17.44 -12.71 0.58
N PHE A 161 18.01 -13.43 1.54
CA PHE A 161 17.27 -14.09 2.62
C PHE A 161 17.01 -13.12 3.77
N TRP A 162 15.78 -12.58 3.84
CA TRP A 162 15.16 -11.93 5.02
C TRP A 162 15.90 -10.73 5.67
N PRO A 163 15.20 -9.68 6.17
CA PRO A 163 13.83 -9.24 5.92
C PRO A 163 13.78 -8.09 4.88
N LYS A 164 14.85 -7.80 4.12
CA LYS A 164 14.98 -6.54 3.37
C LYS A 164 14.41 -6.55 1.93
N ARG A 165 14.10 -7.71 1.33
CA ARG A 165 13.61 -7.78 -0.07
C ARG A 165 12.28 -8.48 -0.31
N TYR A 166 11.47 -8.81 0.71
CA TYR A 166 10.11 -9.33 0.46
C TYR A 166 9.22 -8.38 -0.37
N ALA A 167 9.55 -7.08 -0.37
CA ALA A 167 8.83 -6.05 -1.10
C ALA A 167 9.07 -6.04 -2.63
N ILE A 168 10.09 -6.74 -3.13
CA ILE A 168 10.31 -6.80 -4.59
C ILE A 168 9.29 -7.73 -5.24
N TRP A 169 8.87 -8.79 -4.52
CA TRP A 169 8.02 -9.84 -5.05
C TRP A 169 6.64 -9.36 -5.48
N GLY A 170 6.08 -8.35 -4.81
CA GLY A 170 4.82 -7.77 -5.28
C GLY A 170 4.95 -7.10 -6.64
N ARG A 171 6.06 -6.41 -6.90
CA ARG A 171 6.31 -5.78 -8.21
C ARG A 171 6.63 -6.82 -9.28
N LEU A 172 7.39 -7.86 -8.93
CA LEU A 172 7.69 -8.96 -9.84
C LEU A 172 6.41 -9.69 -10.28
N VAL A 173 5.53 -10.02 -9.34
CA VAL A 173 4.23 -10.65 -9.59
C VAL A 173 3.30 -9.73 -10.36
N ALA A 174 3.27 -8.42 -10.06
CA ALA A 174 2.50 -7.45 -10.82
C ALA A 174 2.88 -7.38 -12.31
N GLN A 175 4.11 -7.77 -12.62
CA GLN A 175 4.64 -7.88 -13.98
C GLN A 175 4.55 -9.30 -14.55
N GLN A 176 3.91 -10.27 -13.90
CA GLN A 176 3.64 -11.60 -14.46
C GLN A 176 2.26 -11.69 -15.12
N PRO A 177 2.07 -12.58 -16.12
CA PRO A 177 0.78 -12.73 -16.80
C PRO A 177 -0.36 -12.98 -15.81
N GLY A 178 -1.43 -12.19 -15.93
CA GLY A 178 -2.56 -12.23 -14.99
C GLY A 178 -2.24 -11.83 -13.53
N GLN A 179 -1.04 -11.35 -13.24
CA GLN A 179 -0.54 -11.03 -11.90
C GLN A 179 -0.58 -12.18 -10.89
N ILE A 180 -0.38 -13.40 -11.38
CA ILE A 180 -0.41 -14.60 -10.54
C ILE A 180 0.98 -15.22 -10.45
N GLY A 181 1.37 -15.56 -9.23
CA GLY A 181 2.55 -16.36 -8.93
C GLY A 181 2.23 -17.45 -7.93
N TYR A 182 2.67 -18.67 -8.20
CA TYR A 182 2.48 -19.83 -7.34
C TYR A 182 3.77 -20.12 -6.58
N SER A 183 3.73 -19.94 -5.25
CA SER A 183 4.82 -20.41 -4.39
C SER A 183 4.64 -21.89 -4.09
N ILE A 184 5.58 -22.71 -4.56
CA ILE A 184 5.58 -24.16 -4.43
C ILE A 184 6.66 -24.55 -3.44
N ILE A 185 6.25 -25.22 -2.37
CA ILE A 185 7.14 -25.71 -1.31
C ILE A 185 6.99 -27.22 -1.14
N ASP A 186 8.04 -27.86 -0.64
CA ASP A 186 7.97 -29.25 -0.18
C ASP A 186 7.56 -29.35 1.29
N SER A 187 7.42 -30.59 1.79
CA SER A 187 7.05 -30.85 3.18
C SER A 187 8.07 -30.34 4.21
N LYS A 188 9.33 -30.08 3.82
CA LYS A 188 10.38 -29.64 4.74
C LYS A 188 10.26 -28.16 5.10
N ALA A 189 9.62 -27.35 4.25
CA ALA A 189 9.40 -25.93 4.53
C ALA A 189 8.24 -25.69 5.53
N ILE A 190 7.37 -26.68 5.74
CA ILE A 190 6.20 -26.56 6.61
C ILE A 190 6.67 -26.28 8.05
N GLY A 191 6.15 -25.21 8.65
CA GLY A 191 6.53 -24.77 10.01
C GLY A 191 7.72 -23.81 10.07
N HIS A 192 8.37 -23.51 8.93
CA HIS A 192 9.50 -22.58 8.87
C HIS A 192 9.14 -21.16 8.43
N PHE A 193 7.84 -20.87 8.24
CA PHE A 193 7.32 -19.55 7.88
C PHE A 193 5.94 -19.31 8.51
N MET A 194 5.48 -18.06 8.52
CA MET A 194 4.12 -17.75 8.97
C MET A 194 3.09 -18.35 7.99
N PRO A 195 2.15 -19.18 8.46
CA PRO A 195 1.14 -19.76 7.58
C PRO A 195 0.28 -18.65 6.93
N PRO A 196 -0.09 -18.78 5.65
CA PRO A 196 -1.06 -17.87 5.05
C PRO A 196 -2.39 -17.94 5.80
N VAL A 197 -3.12 -16.81 5.80
CA VAL A 197 -4.43 -16.68 6.45
C VAL A 197 -5.46 -17.66 5.89
N PHE A 198 -5.36 -17.96 4.60
CA PHE A 198 -6.23 -18.89 3.94
C PHE A 198 -5.56 -20.26 3.87
N SER A 199 -6.31 -21.30 4.22
CA SER A 199 -5.80 -22.68 4.15
C SER A 199 -5.25 -22.99 2.76
N TRP A 200 -4.04 -23.54 2.71
CA TRP A 200 -3.51 -24.18 1.51
C TRP A 200 -4.09 -25.58 1.40
N ARG A 201 -4.30 -26.06 0.18
CA ARG A 201 -4.67 -27.45 -0.08
C ARG A 201 -3.42 -28.18 -0.56
N ALA A 202 -3.07 -29.29 0.09
CA ALA A 202 -2.05 -30.19 -0.43
C ALA A 202 -2.47 -30.64 -1.85
N GLY A 203 -1.70 -30.27 -2.86
CA GLY A 203 -1.98 -30.61 -4.26
C GLY A 203 -2.96 -29.70 -5.00
N GLN A 204 -3.36 -28.53 -4.47
CA GLN A 204 -4.07 -27.51 -5.25
C GLN A 204 -3.43 -26.13 -5.06
N TYR A 205 -2.97 -25.57 -6.18
CA TYR A 205 -2.27 -24.30 -6.30
C TYR A 205 -3.10 -23.13 -5.76
N ALA A 206 -2.49 -22.27 -4.95
CA ALA A 206 -3.08 -21.00 -4.52
C ALA A 206 -3.07 -20.05 -5.72
N GLY A 207 -4.21 -19.95 -6.41
CA GLY A 207 -4.44 -18.94 -7.44
C GLY A 207 -4.69 -17.57 -6.87
#